data_AF-A0A7V8IQE7-F1
#
_entry.id   AF-A0A7V8IQE7-F1
#
_cell.length_a   1.000
_cell.length_b   1.000
_cell.length_c   1.000
_cell.angle_alpha   90.00
_cell.angle_beta   90.00
_cell.angle_gamma   90.00
#
_symmetry.space_group_name_H-M   'P 1'
#
loop_
_entity.id
_entity.type
_entity.pdbx_description
1 polymer ?
#
loop_
_entity_poly.entity_id
_entity_poly.type
_entity_poly.pdbx_seq_one_letter_code
_entity_poly.pdbx_strand_id
1 'polypeptide(L)'
;MRHEKSAQLIELARELANTRMGLTLDEMAEKMSVKRRTIERMRDRLLEMFDTMEEIPDPPTKRWRINGRLDGFLQVPTSKEIAALKSAQLHFENHSLDAAFTLKGLETKMMAAIGPKISKLEPDIEALMQAEAIAVSPGPRPSFNTFTLNVLRDAILMMRQVSFVYDGGSKSNILRDLIPYGILFGGEAYLIGVEPSKYKGGRPQVWRVDKIREIELSDKIGAAPEDFSLKEFSHRSFGVFQDDVMHKVKLHVFKEYADEAKRWVFHPNQTMDELGDGSLEIQMHGGGLRELAWGLFRWGGKLEILEPQELKNEMRMALDLANGL
;
A
#
# COMPACT_ATOMS: atom_id res chain seq x y z
N MET A 1 17.02 -22.50 17.34
CA MET A 1 16.51 -23.73 17.99
C MET A 1 15.87 -23.56 19.39
N ARG A 2 16.57 -23.25 20.51
CA ARG A 2 15.89 -23.11 21.83
C ARG A 2 15.20 -21.76 22.03
N HIS A 3 15.89 -20.66 21.70
CA HIS A 3 15.33 -19.30 21.78
C HIS A 3 14.18 -19.05 20.80
N GLU A 4 14.21 -19.73 19.65
CA GLU A 4 13.20 -19.66 18.59
C GLU A 4 11.83 -20.19 19.05
N LYS A 5 11.81 -21.29 19.81
CA LYS A 5 10.56 -21.84 20.38
C LYS A 5 9.96 -20.92 21.45
N SER A 6 10.79 -20.25 22.24
CA SER A 6 10.33 -19.27 23.23
C SER A 6 9.80 -18.00 22.56
N ALA A 7 10.45 -17.53 21.49
CA ALA A 7 9.98 -16.40 20.70
C ALA A 7 8.62 -16.68 20.05
N GLN A 8 8.45 -17.85 19.42
CA GLN A 8 7.17 -18.27 18.85
C GLN A 8 6.04 -18.34 19.89
N LEU A 9 6.34 -18.73 21.12
CA LEU A 9 5.35 -18.81 22.20
C LEU A 9 4.90 -17.41 22.65
N ILE A 10 5.82 -16.46 22.76
CA ILE A 10 5.51 -15.05 23.04
C ILE A 10 4.67 -14.44 21.90
N GLU A 11 5.02 -14.75 20.66
CA GLU A 11 4.28 -14.27 19.50
C GLU A 11 2.84 -14.77 19.46
N LEU A 12 2.63 -16.07 19.74
CA LEU A 12 1.28 -16.61 19.88
C LEU A 12 0.51 -15.95 21.03
N ALA A 13 1.17 -15.66 22.16
CA ALA A 13 0.52 -14.95 23.27
C ALA A 13 0.06 -13.54 22.84
N ARG A 14 0.87 -12.81 22.06
CA ARG A 14 0.51 -11.50 21.50
C ARG A 14 -0.73 -11.60 20.60
N GLU A 15 -0.75 -12.57 19.69
CA GLU A 15 -1.90 -12.83 18.80
C GLU A 15 -3.19 -13.11 19.59
N LEU A 16 -3.11 -13.95 20.62
CA LEU A 16 -4.26 -14.31 21.47
C LEU A 16 -4.74 -13.16 22.37
N ALA A 17 -3.87 -12.23 22.74
CA ALA A 17 -4.25 -11.03 23.48
C ALA A 17 -4.84 -9.92 22.58
N ASN A 18 -4.54 -9.95 21.28
CA ASN A 18 -5.02 -8.95 20.33
C ASN A 18 -6.39 -9.29 19.70
N THR A 19 -6.92 -10.49 19.95
CA THR A 19 -8.21 -10.93 19.41
C THR A 19 -9.35 -10.72 20.42
N ARG A 20 -10.46 -10.13 19.95
CA ARG A 20 -11.69 -10.01 20.75
C ARG A 20 -12.47 -11.32 20.82
N MET A 21 -12.55 -12.06 19.71
CA MET A 21 -13.36 -13.28 19.60
C MET A 21 -12.58 -14.56 19.91
N GLY A 22 -11.26 -14.46 20.07
CA GLY A 22 -10.38 -15.63 20.15
C GLY A 22 -10.07 -16.22 18.78
N LEU A 23 -9.06 -17.09 18.75
CA LEU A 23 -8.64 -17.82 17.55
C LEU A 23 -8.92 -19.31 17.72
N THR A 24 -9.28 -20.00 16.63
CA THR A 24 -9.28 -21.47 16.59
C THR A 24 -7.86 -22.02 16.45
N LEU A 25 -7.67 -23.32 16.68
CA LEU A 25 -6.36 -23.95 16.46
C LEU A 25 -5.87 -23.86 15.01
N ASP A 26 -6.81 -23.87 14.05
CA ASP A 26 -6.48 -23.79 12.62
C ASP A 26 -6.08 -22.36 12.24
N GLU A 27 -6.81 -21.34 12.72
CA GLU A 27 -6.46 -19.93 12.54
C GLU A 27 -5.09 -19.61 13.15
N MET A 28 -4.79 -20.16 14.33
CA MET A 28 -3.47 -20.03 14.96
C MET A 28 -2.37 -20.71 14.13
N ALA A 29 -2.65 -21.89 13.57
CA ALA A 29 -1.69 -22.67 12.79
C ALA A 29 -1.33 -21.95 11.49
N GLU A 30 -2.33 -21.36 10.83
CA GLU A 30 -2.16 -20.53 9.65
C GLU A 30 -1.34 -19.28 9.97
N LYS A 31 -1.74 -18.49 10.98
CA LYS A 31 -1.02 -17.27 11.38
C LYS A 31 0.44 -17.52 11.72
N MET A 32 0.73 -18.60 12.44
CA MET A 32 2.09 -18.95 12.85
C MET A 32 2.84 -19.76 11.79
N SER A 33 2.19 -20.14 10.68
CA SER A 33 2.76 -21.01 9.63
C SER A 33 3.35 -22.31 10.19
N VAL A 34 2.66 -22.95 11.14
CA VAL A 34 3.08 -24.23 11.75
C VAL A 34 1.95 -25.26 11.73
N LYS A 35 2.31 -26.53 11.91
CA LYS A 35 1.31 -27.61 11.98
C LYS A 35 0.44 -27.48 13.23
N ARG A 36 -0.83 -27.88 13.13
CA ARG A 36 -1.81 -27.90 14.22
C ARG A 36 -1.28 -28.48 15.54
N ARG A 37 -0.59 -29.62 15.49
CA ARG A 37 0.00 -30.27 16.68
C ARG A 37 1.03 -29.38 17.41
N THR A 38 1.72 -28.50 16.69
CA THR A 38 2.64 -27.53 17.28
C THR A 38 1.87 -26.45 18.03
N ILE A 39 0.78 -25.93 17.45
CA ILE A 39 -0.11 -24.97 18.11
C ILE A 39 -0.76 -25.57 19.35
N GLU A 40 -1.28 -26.80 19.29
CA GLU A 40 -1.88 -27.46 20.46
C GLU A 40 -0.91 -27.44 21.64
N ARG A 41 0.35 -27.85 21.41
CA ARG A 41 1.39 -27.80 22.44
C ARG A 41 1.72 -26.38 22.91
N MET A 42 1.71 -25.39 22.01
CA MET A 42 1.97 -24.00 22.39
C MET A 42 0.81 -23.43 23.22
N ARG A 43 -0.44 -23.66 22.80
CA ARG A 43 -1.66 -23.31 23.53
C ARG A 43 -1.63 -23.91 24.94
N ASP A 44 -1.31 -25.19 25.07
CA ASP A 44 -1.27 -25.87 26.37
C ASP A 44 -0.27 -25.18 27.32
N ARG A 45 0.90 -24.80 26.80
CA ARG A 45 1.88 -24.01 27.57
C ARG A 45 1.39 -22.61 27.90
N LEU A 46 0.63 -21.96 27.01
CA LEU A 46 0.07 -20.64 27.31
C LEU A 46 -1.02 -20.71 28.38
N LEU A 47 -1.83 -21.78 28.39
CA LEU A 47 -2.79 -22.05 29.46
C LEU A 47 -2.10 -22.24 30.82
N GLU A 48 -0.90 -22.82 30.84
CA GLU A 48 -0.08 -22.93 32.06
C GLU A 48 0.55 -21.59 32.49
N MET A 49 0.75 -20.65 31.54
CA MET A 49 1.48 -19.39 31.79
C MET A 49 0.58 -18.18 32.04
N PHE A 50 -0.65 -18.18 31.52
CA PHE A 50 -1.55 -17.04 31.54
C PHE A 50 -2.90 -17.41 32.16
N ASP A 51 -3.10 -17.04 33.42
CA ASP A 51 -4.37 -17.26 34.14
C ASP A 51 -5.57 -16.54 33.49
N THR A 52 -5.31 -15.54 32.65
CA THR A 52 -6.34 -14.81 31.91
C THR A 52 -6.66 -15.41 30.55
N MET A 53 -6.01 -16.52 30.18
CA MET A 53 -6.34 -17.25 28.96
C MET A 53 -7.65 -18.01 29.14
N GLU A 54 -8.60 -17.79 28.24
CA GLU A 54 -9.92 -18.41 28.30
C GLU A 54 -10.23 -19.18 27.02
N GLU A 55 -10.98 -20.28 27.20
CA GLU A 55 -11.57 -21.07 26.13
C GLU A 55 -13.02 -20.60 25.89
N ILE A 56 -13.33 -20.24 24.66
CA ILE A 56 -14.64 -19.77 24.22
C ILE A 56 -15.30 -20.87 23.37
N PRO A 57 -16.49 -21.37 23.75
CA PRO A 57 -17.24 -22.32 22.93
C PRO A 57 -17.63 -21.70 21.58
N ASP A 58 -17.33 -22.38 20.47
CA ASP A 58 -17.70 -21.97 19.11
C ASP A 58 -18.03 -23.20 18.23
N PRO A 59 -19.16 -23.89 18.48
CA PRO A 59 -19.44 -25.20 17.88
C PRO A 59 -19.37 -25.20 16.33
N PRO A 60 -18.73 -26.21 15.70
CA PRO A 60 -18.20 -27.45 16.28
C PRO A 60 -16.78 -27.33 16.86
N THR A 61 -16.23 -26.12 16.94
CA THR A 61 -14.86 -25.83 17.36
C THR A 61 -14.79 -25.12 18.72
N LYS A 62 -13.58 -24.69 19.08
CA LYS A 62 -13.27 -23.90 20.27
C LYS A 62 -12.37 -22.75 19.84
N ARG A 63 -12.51 -21.62 20.51
CA ARG A 63 -11.62 -20.46 20.36
C ARG A 63 -10.87 -20.21 21.66
N TRP A 64 -9.68 -19.63 21.55
CA TRP A 64 -8.91 -19.20 22.71
C TRP A 64 -8.53 -17.73 22.59
N ARG A 65 -8.56 -17.00 23.71
CA ARG A 65 -8.02 -15.63 23.82
C ARG A 65 -7.35 -15.44 25.17
N ILE A 66 -6.45 -14.47 25.26
CA ILE A 66 -5.92 -13.96 26.53
C ILE A 66 -6.67 -12.69 26.86
N ASN A 67 -7.48 -12.72 27.92
CA ASN A 67 -8.29 -11.60 28.35
C ASN A 67 -7.42 -10.58 29.13
N GLY A 68 -7.58 -9.28 28.86
CA GLY A 68 -6.78 -8.22 29.46
C GLY A 68 -5.52 -7.82 28.68
N ARG A 69 -4.69 -6.95 29.27
CA ARG A 69 -3.47 -6.42 28.64
C ARG A 69 -2.29 -7.31 29.02
N LEU A 70 -1.54 -7.79 28.02
CA LEU A 70 -0.22 -8.36 28.27
C LEU A 70 0.67 -7.34 28.97
N ASP A 71 1.58 -7.81 29.83
CA ASP A 71 2.60 -6.94 30.44
C ASP A 71 3.31 -6.13 29.35
N GLY A 72 3.59 -4.86 29.63
CA GLY A 72 4.37 -4.00 28.75
C GLY A 72 5.70 -4.64 28.31
N PHE A 73 6.31 -5.53 29.10
CA PHE A 73 7.48 -6.33 28.71
C PHE A 73 7.22 -7.20 27.47
N LEU A 74 6.05 -7.83 27.39
CA LEU A 74 5.66 -8.64 26.24
C LEU A 74 5.24 -7.78 25.05
N GLN A 75 5.09 -6.47 25.20
CA GLN A 75 4.63 -5.54 24.16
C GLN A 75 5.70 -4.52 23.73
N VAL A 76 6.91 -4.54 24.33
CA VAL A 76 7.99 -3.63 23.92
C VAL A 76 8.43 -3.97 22.50
N PRO A 77 8.38 -3.01 21.55
CA PRO A 77 8.95 -3.18 20.23
C PRO A 77 10.48 -3.32 20.33
N THR A 78 11.05 -4.06 19.39
CA THR A 78 12.50 -4.17 19.23
C THR A 78 13.08 -2.86 18.66
N SER A 79 14.39 -2.65 18.83
CA SER A 79 15.11 -1.53 18.22
C SER A 79 14.96 -1.51 16.69
N LYS A 80 14.93 -2.70 16.06
CA LYS A 80 14.71 -2.85 14.61
C LYS A 80 13.31 -2.44 14.17
N GLU A 81 12.26 -2.76 14.93
CA GLU A 81 10.89 -2.35 14.62
C GLU A 81 10.72 -0.84 14.71
N ILE A 82 11.31 -0.20 15.74
CA ILE A 82 11.28 1.26 15.89
C ILE A 82 12.10 1.95 14.79
N ALA A 83 13.29 1.42 14.47
CA ALA A 83 14.11 1.93 13.38
C ALA A 83 13.36 1.84 12.04
N ALA A 84 12.72 0.70 11.75
CA ALA A 84 11.91 0.55 10.54
C ALA A 84 10.74 1.55 10.47
N LEU A 85 10.05 1.83 11.59
CA LEU A 85 9.01 2.85 11.66
C LEU A 85 9.57 4.25 11.35
N LYS A 86 10.73 4.60 11.91
CA LYS A 86 11.40 5.89 11.65
C LYS A 86 11.91 6.00 10.22
N SER A 87 12.49 4.94 9.65
CA SER A 87 12.85 4.86 8.24
C SER A 87 11.61 5.06 7.35
N ALA A 88 10.47 4.46 7.70
CA ALA A 88 9.23 4.67 6.97
C ALA A 88 8.74 6.14 7.07
N GLN A 89 8.83 6.77 8.24
CA GLN A 89 8.52 8.21 8.40
C GLN A 89 9.38 9.06 7.46
N LEU A 90 10.71 8.86 7.48
CA LEU A 90 11.64 9.60 6.62
C LEU A 90 11.38 9.33 5.12
N HIS A 91 11.04 8.10 4.76
CA HIS A 91 10.62 7.77 3.40
C HIS A 91 9.39 8.59 3.00
N PHE A 92 8.38 8.67 3.88
CA PHE A 92 7.17 9.45 3.62
C PHE A 92 7.39 10.96 3.64
N GLU A 93 8.40 11.52 4.29
CA GLU A 93 8.66 12.97 4.23
C GLU A 93 8.85 13.48 2.79
N ASN A 94 9.35 12.63 1.89
CA ASN A 94 9.52 12.96 0.47
C ASN A 94 8.31 12.60 -0.41
N HIS A 95 7.36 11.82 0.08
CA HIS A 95 6.26 11.24 -0.72
C HIS A 95 4.84 11.52 -0.18
N SER A 96 4.69 11.83 1.10
CA SER A 96 3.44 12.15 1.78
C SER A 96 3.71 12.68 3.20
N LEU A 97 3.73 14.00 3.34
CA LEU A 97 3.91 14.66 4.65
C LEU A 97 2.82 14.25 5.66
N ASP A 98 1.59 14.02 5.20
CA ASP A 98 0.47 13.56 6.03
C ASP A 98 0.70 12.16 6.60
N ALA A 99 1.20 11.22 5.78
CA ALA A 99 1.54 9.88 6.24
C ALA A 99 2.72 9.91 7.23
N ALA A 100 3.76 10.70 6.95
CA ALA A 100 4.88 10.90 7.86
C ALA A 100 4.41 11.45 9.22
N PHE A 101 3.56 12.49 9.22
CA PHE A 101 2.99 13.06 10.43
C PHE A 101 2.10 12.07 11.19
N THR A 102 1.27 11.30 10.48
CA THR A 102 0.40 10.28 11.08
C THR A 102 1.21 9.17 11.76
N LEU A 103 2.27 8.68 11.11
CA LEU A 103 3.20 7.70 11.67
C LEU A 103 3.97 8.26 12.87
N LYS A 104 4.32 9.55 12.85
CA LYS A 104 4.92 10.23 14.01
C LYS A 104 3.98 10.29 15.20
N GLY A 105 2.69 10.56 14.94
CA GLY A 105 1.64 10.50 15.96
C GLY A 105 1.48 9.10 16.55
N LEU A 106 1.55 8.06 15.73
CA LEU A 106 1.53 6.67 16.17
C LEU A 106 2.76 6.34 17.04
N GLU A 107 3.97 6.71 16.60
CA GLU A 107 5.20 6.55 17.38
C GLU A 107 5.05 7.20 18.76
N THR A 108 4.55 8.44 18.81
CA THR A 108 4.40 9.19 20.07
C THR A 108 3.46 8.46 21.04
N LYS A 109 2.30 7.99 20.57
CA LYS A 109 1.34 7.24 21.38
C LYS A 109 1.91 5.90 21.86
N MET A 110 2.65 5.21 21.00
CA MET A 110 3.30 3.94 21.32
C MET A 110 4.38 4.12 22.39
N MET A 111 5.28 5.10 22.20
CA MET A 111 6.35 5.41 23.16
C MET A 111 5.76 5.80 24.53
N ALA A 112 4.68 6.59 24.54
CA ALA A 112 3.96 6.94 25.77
C ALA A 112 3.34 5.73 26.47
N ALA A 113 2.79 4.77 25.71
CA ALA A 113 2.18 3.55 26.27
C ALA A 113 3.21 2.56 26.84
N ILE A 114 4.43 2.52 26.28
CA ILE A 114 5.53 1.64 26.74
C ILE A 114 6.25 2.24 27.95
N GLY A 115 6.36 3.58 27.99
CA GLY A 115 7.03 4.30 29.06
C GLY A 115 8.56 4.12 29.05
N PRO A 116 9.24 4.20 30.21
CA PRO A 116 10.70 4.35 30.30
C PRO A 116 11.49 3.13 29.82
N LYS A 117 10.85 1.98 29.61
CA LYS A 117 11.50 0.74 29.13
C LYS A 117 12.17 0.94 27.75
N ILE A 118 11.71 1.90 26.95
CA ILE A 118 12.25 2.18 25.62
C ILE A 118 13.63 2.85 25.64
N SER A 119 13.99 3.54 26.73
CA SER A 119 15.28 4.24 26.87
C SER A 119 16.50 3.33 26.65
N LYS A 120 16.36 2.04 26.98
CA LYS A 120 17.42 1.04 26.77
C LYS A 120 17.68 0.72 25.31
N LEU A 121 16.73 1.03 24.42
CA LEU A 121 16.80 0.77 22.99
C LEU A 121 17.31 1.99 22.20
N GLU A 122 17.34 3.18 22.81
CA GLU A 122 17.72 4.43 22.14
C GLU A 122 19.08 4.38 21.45
N PRO A 123 20.16 3.85 22.08
CA PRO A 123 21.47 3.77 21.42
C PRO A 123 21.45 2.88 20.16
N ASP A 124 20.75 1.74 20.24
CA ASP A 124 20.63 0.80 19.11
C ASP A 124 19.80 1.41 17.98
N ILE A 125 18.71 2.13 18.31
CA ILE A 125 17.88 2.83 17.35
C ILE A 125 18.70 3.91 16.65
N GLU A 126 19.47 4.70 17.39
CA GLU A 126 20.32 5.76 16.82
C GLU A 126 21.39 5.17 15.90
N ALA A 127 22.07 4.10 16.32
CA ALA A 127 23.07 3.43 15.50
C ALA A 127 22.48 2.90 14.18
N LEU A 128 21.27 2.32 14.21
CA LEU A 128 20.57 1.87 13.01
C LEU A 128 20.20 3.04 12.09
N MET A 129 19.70 4.14 12.66
CA MET A 129 19.35 5.35 11.91
C MET A 129 20.57 6.04 11.28
N GLN A 130 21.74 5.93 11.89
CA GLN A 130 22.99 6.46 11.32
C GLN A 130 23.59 5.54 10.25
N ALA A 131 23.41 4.22 10.40
CA ALA A 131 23.93 3.24 9.44
C ALA A 131 23.10 3.14 8.15
N GLU A 132 21.83 3.55 8.20
CA GLU A 132 20.89 3.46 7.09
C GLU A 132 20.51 4.85 6.58
N ALA A 133 20.74 5.11 5.29
CA ALA A 133 20.31 6.34 4.63
C ALA A 133 19.34 6.02 3.50
N ILE A 134 18.29 6.83 3.36
CA ILE A 134 17.34 6.74 2.25
C ILE A 134 17.92 7.51 1.07
N ALA A 135 18.13 6.83 -0.05
CA ALA A 135 18.59 7.46 -1.28
C ALA A 135 17.55 8.46 -1.80
N VAL A 136 17.99 9.68 -2.09
CA VAL A 136 17.13 10.72 -2.68
C VAL A 136 16.77 10.30 -4.10
N SER A 137 15.47 10.15 -4.36
CA SER A 137 14.95 9.87 -5.71
C SER A 137 14.34 11.13 -6.32
N PRO A 138 14.56 11.41 -7.61
CA PRO A 138 13.86 12.48 -8.31
C PRO A 138 12.38 12.11 -8.42
N GLY A 139 11.51 13.07 -8.13
CA GLY A 139 10.06 12.88 -8.17
C GLY A 139 9.32 14.14 -7.72
N PRO A 140 8.00 14.21 -7.94
CA PRO A 140 7.18 15.28 -7.39
C PRO A 140 7.28 15.26 -5.87
N ARG A 141 7.38 16.44 -5.24
CA ARG A 141 7.14 16.59 -3.81
C ARG A 141 5.64 16.73 -3.61
N PRO A 142 4.96 15.73 -3.06
CA PRO A 142 3.51 15.73 -3.13
C PRO A 142 2.96 16.72 -2.10
N SER A 143 2.41 17.83 -2.58
CA SER A 143 1.79 18.85 -1.72
C SER A 143 0.28 18.65 -1.73
N PHE A 144 -0.24 17.87 -0.79
CA PHE A 144 -1.69 17.75 -0.64
C PHE A 144 -2.16 18.63 0.50
N ASN A 145 -3.35 19.22 0.34
CA ASN A 145 -4.02 19.83 1.46
C ASN A 145 -4.56 18.72 2.38
N THR A 146 -3.99 18.60 3.58
CA THR A 146 -4.43 17.63 4.61
C THR A 146 -5.93 17.75 4.91
N PHE A 147 -6.48 18.95 4.87
CA PHE A 147 -7.93 19.16 5.03
C PHE A 147 -8.71 18.42 3.95
N THR A 148 -8.33 18.58 2.67
CA THR A 148 -9.00 17.92 1.55
C THR A 148 -8.94 16.40 1.68
N LEU A 149 -7.78 15.84 2.01
CA LEU A 149 -7.65 14.39 2.19
C LEU A 149 -8.51 13.87 3.34
N ASN A 150 -8.61 14.60 4.44
CA ASN A 150 -9.44 14.20 5.57
C ASN A 150 -10.92 14.24 5.21
N VAL A 151 -11.40 15.28 4.52
CA VAL A 151 -12.79 15.33 4.04
C VAL A 151 -13.10 14.15 3.11
N LEU A 152 -12.18 13.79 2.21
CA LEU A 152 -12.35 12.63 1.32
C LEU A 152 -12.37 11.30 2.10
N ARG A 153 -11.49 11.13 3.10
CA ARG A 153 -11.48 9.95 3.96
C ARG A 153 -12.77 9.82 4.76
N ASP A 154 -13.24 10.92 5.35
CA ASP A 154 -14.48 10.98 6.10
C ASP A 154 -15.68 10.65 5.19
N ALA A 155 -15.71 11.20 3.97
CA ALA A 155 -16.76 10.89 3.00
C ALA A 155 -16.83 9.39 2.65
N ILE A 156 -15.67 8.75 2.45
CA ILE A 156 -15.60 7.30 2.18
C ILE A 156 -16.08 6.51 3.40
N LEU A 157 -15.60 6.84 4.60
CA LEU A 157 -15.96 6.14 5.84
C LEU A 157 -17.45 6.29 6.18
N MET A 158 -18.02 7.45 5.89
CA MET A 158 -19.43 7.78 6.15
C MET A 158 -20.36 7.44 4.98
N MET A 159 -19.84 6.94 3.86
CA MET A 159 -20.60 6.65 2.64
C MET A 159 -21.39 7.86 2.13
N ARG A 160 -20.73 9.02 2.07
CA ARG A 160 -21.31 10.31 1.66
C ARG A 160 -20.63 10.86 0.41
N GLN A 161 -21.39 11.66 -0.33
CA GLN A 161 -20.87 12.42 -1.46
C GLN A 161 -19.99 13.58 -0.98
N VAL A 162 -19.16 14.08 -1.87
CA VAL A 162 -18.42 15.34 -1.68
C VAL A 162 -18.84 16.34 -2.74
N SER A 163 -18.84 17.61 -2.38
CA SER A 163 -19.01 18.72 -3.31
C SER A 163 -17.73 19.54 -3.33
N PHE A 164 -17.22 19.90 -4.51
CA PHE A 164 -15.98 20.66 -4.63
C PHE A 164 -15.89 21.45 -5.93
N VAL A 165 -15.02 22.45 -5.95
CA VAL A 165 -14.59 23.17 -7.16
C VAL A 165 -13.32 22.52 -7.70
N TYR A 166 -13.27 22.25 -9.01
CA TYR A 166 -12.11 21.62 -9.64
C TYR A 166 -11.35 22.58 -10.57
N ASP A 167 -10.06 22.76 -10.30
CA ASP A 167 -9.14 23.58 -11.08
C ASP A 167 -8.39 22.72 -12.12
N GLY A 168 -9.14 22.17 -13.07
CA GLY A 168 -8.57 21.34 -14.14
C GLY A 168 -9.52 21.11 -15.31
N GLY A 169 -8.96 21.11 -16.52
CA GLY A 169 -9.70 20.91 -17.78
C GLY A 169 -10.24 22.21 -18.39
N SER A 170 -11.01 22.09 -19.47
CA SER A 170 -11.56 23.23 -20.25
C SER A 170 -12.68 24.01 -19.54
N LYS A 171 -13.11 23.54 -18.36
CA LYS A 171 -14.18 24.12 -17.54
C LYS A 171 -13.74 24.21 -16.07
N SER A 172 -12.75 25.05 -15.80
CA SER A 172 -12.34 25.38 -14.44
C SER A 172 -13.47 26.11 -13.69
N ASN A 173 -13.44 26.07 -12.35
CA ASN A 173 -14.36 26.78 -11.45
C ASN A 173 -15.83 26.35 -11.47
N ILE A 174 -16.14 25.11 -11.85
CA ILE A 174 -17.50 24.59 -11.72
C ILE A 174 -17.57 23.65 -10.51
N LEU A 175 -18.60 23.86 -9.69
CA LEU A 175 -18.97 22.96 -8.61
C LEU A 175 -19.30 21.56 -9.15
N ARG A 176 -18.80 20.53 -8.47
CA ARG A 176 -18.97 19.12 -8.82
C ARG A 176 -19.40 18.37 -7.58
N ASP A 177 -20.48 17.61 -7.69
CA ASP A 177 -20.83 16.57 -6.74
C ASP A 177 -20.20 15.25 -7.21
N LEU A 178 -19.57 14.50 -6.30
CA LEU A 178 -18.93 13.23 -6.60
C LEU A 178 -19.25 12.20 -5.51
N ILE A 179 -19.51 10.96 -5.94
CA ILE A 179 -19.53 9.79 -5.07
C ILE A 179 -18.09 9.25 -5.00
N PRO A 180 -17.39 9.35 -3.85
CA PRO A 180 -16.01 8.90 -3.74
C PRO A 180 -15.97 7.37 -3.67
N TYR A 181 -15.12 6.77 -4.49
CA TYR A 181 -14.87 5.33 -4.51
C TYR A 181 -13.57 4.95 -3.80
N GLY A 182 -12.58 5.83 -3.82
CA GLY A 182 -11.28 5.58 -3.19
C GLY A 182 -10.26 6.66 -3.51
N ILE A 183 -9.09 6.55 -2.88
CA ILE A 183 -7.95 7.46 -3.10
C ILE A 183 -6.75 6.63 -3.53
N LEU A 184 -6.15 6.97 -4.68
CA LEU A 184 -4.91 6.37 -5.17
C LEU A 184 -3.73 7.29 -4.90
N PHE A 185 -2.59 6.71 -4.55
CA PHE A 185 -1.32 7.40 -4.34
C PHE A 185 -0.28 6.87 -5.33
N GLY A 186 0.24 7.74 -6.21
CA GLY A 186 1.14 7.36 -7.30
C GLY A 186 2.04 8.52 -7.73
N GLY A 187 2.73 9.13 -6.78
CA GLY A 187 3.46 10.40 -6.94
C GLY A 187 2.61 11.61 -6.58
N GLU A 188 1.38 11.68 -7.06
CA GLU A 188 0.34 12.58 -6.53
C GLU A 188 -0.81 11.76 -5.93
N ALA A 189 -1.77 12.42 -5.28
CA ALA A 189 -2.98 11.81 -4.74
C ALA A 189 -4.15 12.06 -5.70
N TYR A 190 -4.95 11.01 -5.91
CA TYR A 190 -6.03 11.02 -6.88
C TYR A 190 -7.29 10.46 -6.26
N LEU A 191 -8.38 11.22 -6.35
CA LEU A 191 -9.70 10.79 -5.99
C LEU A 191 -10.31 10.00 -7.16
N ILE A 192 -10.73 8.78 -6.89
CA ILE A 192 -11.52 7.97 -7.81
C ILE A 192 -12.98 8.11 -7.41
N GLY A 193 -13.84 8.41 -8.36
CA GLY A 193 -15.27 8.53 -8.09
C GLY A 193 -16.08 8.84 -9.33
N VAL A 194 -17.39 8.86 -9.16
CA VAL A 194 -18.33 9.13 -10.26
C VAL A 194 -19.28 10.26 -9.88
N GLU A 195 -19.62 11.10 -10.87
CA GLU A 195 -20.68 12.09 -10.69
C GLU A 195 -22.01 11.36 -10.46
N PRO A 196 -22.88 11.81 -9.53
CA PRO A 196 -24.14 11.14 -9.22
C PRO A 196 -25.03 10.88 -10.45
N SER A 197 -25.01 11.79 -11.43
CA SER A 197 -25.75 11.66 -12.69
C SER A 197 -25.30 10.48 -13.55
N LYS A 198 -24.07 10.00 -13.37
CA LYS A 198 -23.45 8.89 -14.12
C LYS A 198 -23.33 7.62 -13.28
N TYR A 199 -23.84 7.61 -12.04
CA TYR A 199 -23.68 6.47 -11.13
C TYR A 199 -24.18 5.15 -11.74
N LYS A 200 -25.28 5.19 -12.50
CA LYS A 200 -25.81 4.03 -13.22
C LYS A 200 -25.10 3.86 -14.57
N GLY A 201 -24.04 3.05 -14.59
CA GLY A 201 -23.36 2.61 -15.81
C GLY A 201 -22.23 3.53 -16.29
N GLY A 202 -21.95 4.62 -15.59
CA GLY A 202 -20.77 5.44 -15.85
C GLY A 202 -19.50 4.82 -15.29
N ARG A 203 -18.38 5.02 -16.00
CA ARG A 203 -17.05 4.64 -15.51
C ARG A 203 -16.59 5.66 -14.44
N PRO A 204 -15.95 5.22 -13.36
CA PRO A 204 -15.35 6.13 -12.40
C PRO A 204 -14.24 6.94 -13.07
N GLN A 205 -14.14 8.20 -12.67
CA GLN A 205 -13.18 9.18 -13.18
C GLN A 205 -12.07 9.42 -12.15
N VAL A 206 -10.92 9.86 -12.66
CA VAL A 206 -9.72 10.14 -11.87
C VAL A 206 -9.59 11.66 -11.71
N TRP A 207 -9.53 12.13 -10.46
CA TRP A 207 -9.43 13.55 -10.12
C TRP A 207 -8.17 13.81 -9.31
N ARG A 208 -7.37 14.78 -9.75
CA ARG A 208 -6.16 15.19 -9.03
C ARG A 208 -6.52 15.94 -7.76
N VAL A 209 -6.10 15.44 -6.59
CA VAL A 209 -6.50 16.02 -5.29
C VAL A 209 -5.94 17.43 -5.09
N ASP A 210 -4.76 17.73 -5.63
CA ASP A 210 -4.15 19.07 -5.57
C ASP A 210 -4.94 20.13 -6.35
N LYS A 211 -5.79 19.70 -7.28
CA LYS A 211 -6.69 20.55 -8.07
C LYS A 211 -8.08 20.73 -7.46
N ILE A 212 -8.36 20.08 -6.33
CA ILE A 212 -9.63 20.20 -5.61
C ILE A 212 -9.57 21.43 -4.69
N ARG A 213 -10.58 22.30 -4.81
CA ARG A 213 -10.78 23.52 -4.01
C ARG A 213 -12.16 23.49 -3.37
N GLU A 214 -12.32 24.18 -2.25
CA GLU A 214 -13.61 24.39 -1.58
C GLU A 214 -14.39 23.07 -1.38
N ILE A 215 -13.68 22.03 -0.92
CA ILE A 215 -14.30 20.72 -0.71
C ILE A 215 -15.15 20.73 0.55
N GLU A 216 -16.36 20.19 0.43
CA GLU A 216 -17.30 20.00 1.52
C GLU A 216 -17.87 18.58 1.50
N LEU A 217 -18.12 18.05 2.69
CA LEU A 217 -18.85 16.81 2.87
C LEU A 217 -20.34 17.06 2.64
N SER A 218 -20.96 16.31 1.72
CA SER A 218 -22.39 16.41 1.45
C SER A 218 -23.22 15.61 2.45
N ASP A 219 -24.48 16.02 2.66
CA ASP A 219 -25.48 15.20 3.34
C ASP A 219 -26.06 14.07 2.48
N LYS A 220 -25.76 14.08 1.18
CA LYS A 220 -26.21 13.03 0.26
C LYS A 220 -25.37 11.76 0.44
N ILE A 221 -26.05 10.62 0.51
CA ILE A 221 -25.41 9.30 0.57
C ILE A 221 -24.80 8.97 -0.79
N GLY A 222 -23.66 8.29 -0.78
CA GLY A 222 -22.99 7.76 -1.95
C GLY A 222 -21.83 6.85 -1.55
N ALA A 223 -21.80 5.65 -2.11
CA ALA A 223 -20.71 4.70 -1.93
C ALA A 223 -20.35 4.05 -3.27
N ALA A 224 -19.12 3.53 -3.34
CA ALA A 224 -18.74 2.63 -4.41
C ALA A 224 -19.70 1.42 -4.47
N PRO A 225 -20.00 0.89 -5.68
CA PRO A 225 -20.66 -0.40 -5.83
C PRO A 225 -19.95 -1.51 -5.04
N GLU A 226 -20.71 -2.49 -4.54
CA GLU A 226 -20.15 -3.59 -3.73
C GLU A 226 -19.07 -4.41 -4.49
N ASP A 227 -19.19 -4.48 -5.81
CA ASP A 227 -18.27 -5.18 -6.71
C ASP A 227 -17.07 -4.32 -7.14
N PHE A 228 -17.00 -3.05 -6.73
CA PHE A 228 -15.88 -2.19 -7.08
C PHE A 228 -14.64 -2.49 -6.24
N SER A 229 -13.52 -2.75 -6.91
CA SER A 229 -12.20 -2.91 -6.29
C SER A 229 -11.26 -1.79 -6.73
N LEU A 230 -10.83 -0.94 -5.78
CA LEU A 230 -9.85 0.11 -6.04
C LEU A 230 -8.50 -0.48 -6.51
N LYS A 231 -8.15 -1.65 -5.98
CA LYS A 231 -6.94 -2.38 -6.37
C LYS A 231 -7.03 -2.81 -7.84
N GLU A 232 -8.11 -3.46 -8.23
CA GLU A 232 -8.31 -3.86 -9.63
C GLU A 232 -8.36 -2.65 -10.56
N PHE A 233 -9.01 -1.56 -10.13
CA PHE A 233 -9.02 -0.31 -10.87
C PHE A 233 -7.60 0.23 -11.12
N SER A 234 -6.74 0.26 -10.10
CA SER A 234 -5.34 0.70 -10.24
C SER A 234 -4.51 -0.20 -11.17
N HIS A 235 -4.82 -1.49 -11.25
CA HIS A 235 -4.10 -2.45 -12.11
C HIS A 235 -4.54 -2.38 -13.59
N ARG A 236 -5.42 -1.46 -13.98
CA ARG A 236 -5.83 -1.29 -15.38
C ARG A 236 -4.91 -0.38 -16.18
N SER A 237 -4.08 0.42 -15.52
CA SER A 237 -3.20 1.40 -16.14
C SER A 237 -1.76 1.17 -15.72
N PHE A 238 -0.81 1.56 -16.57
CA PHE A 238 0.61 1.57 -16.26
C PHE A 238 1.02 2.72 -15.31
N GLY A 239 0.04 3.48 -14.82
CA GLY A 239 0.17 4.46 -13.75
C GLY A 239 -1.21 4.97 -13.34
N VAL A 240 -1.41 6.27 -13.18
CA VAL A 240 -2.68 6.84 -12.70
C VAL A 240 -3.61 7.27 -13.85
N PHE A 241 -3.08 7.48 -15.06
CA PHE A 241 -3.90 7.86 -16.20
C PHE A 241 -4.63 6.65 -16.77
N GLN A 242 -5.96 6.72 -16.74
CA GLN A 242 -6.83 5.72 -17.32
C GLN A 242 -7.19 6.15 -18.74
N ASP A 243 -6.49 5.60 -19.72
CA ASP A 243 -6.97 5.64 -21.10
C ASP A 243 -8.14 4.68 -21.26
N ASP A 244 -9.10 5.02 -22.12
CA ASP A 244 -10.20 4.11 -22.46
C ASP A 244 -9.73 2.87 -23.23
N VAL A 245 -8.51 2.93 -23.79
CA VAL A 245 -7.89 1.88 -24.59
C VAL A 245 -6.89 1.09 -23.74
N MET A 246 -7.12 -0.22 -23.64
CA MET A 246 -6.16 -1.16 -23.08
C MET A 246 -5.19 -1.61 -24.16
N HIS A 247 -3.90 -1.45 -23.92
CA HIS A 247 -2.86 -1.89 -24.83
C HIS A 247 -2.23 -3.19 -24.34
N LYS A 248 -2.00 -4.13 -25.26
CA LYS A 248 -1.07 -5.24 -25.02
C LYS A 248 0.34 -4.75 -25.25
N VAL A 249 1.22 -5.04 -24.31
CA VAL A 249 2.63 -4.65 -24.36
C VAL A 249 3.47 -5.91 -24.34
N LYS A 250 4.46 -5.95 -25.22
CA LYS A 250 5.46 -7.01 -25.29
C LYS A 250 6.85 -6.38 -25.32
N LEU A 251 7.69 -6.75 -24.37
CA LEU A 251 9.07 -6.27 -24.24
C LEU A 251 10.02 -7.46 -24.39
N HIS A 252 11.14 -7.24 -25.07
CA HIS A 252 12.23 -8.21 -25.18
C HIS A 252 13.45 -7.67 -24.42
N VAL A 253 13.80 -8.30 -23.31
CA VAL A 253 14.96 -7.94 -22.50
C VAL A 253 16.15 -8.76 -22.93
N PHE A 254 17.28 -8.10 -23.19
CA PHE A 254 18.51 -8.79 -23.60
C PHE A 254 19.03 -9.68 -22.47
N LYS A 255 19.69 -10.78 -22.84
CA LYS A 255 20.15 -11.83 -21.91
C LYS A 255 21.01 -11.28 -20.76
N GLU A 256 21.80 -10.22 -21.00
CA GLU A 256 22.67 -9.59 -20.01
C GLU A 256 21.88 -8.96 -18.85
N TYR A 257 20.60 -8.64 -19.06
CA TYR A 257 19.72 -7.95 -18.10
C TYR A 257 18.54 -8.80 -17.65
N ALA A 258 18.43 -10.06 -18.09
CA ALA A 258 17.31 -10.94 -17.76
C ALA A 258 17.13 -11.13 -16.25
N ASP A 259 18.21 -11.31 -15.49
CA ASP A 259 18.15 -11.46 -14.02
C ASP A 259 17.73 -10.17 -13.30
N GLU A 260 18.10 -9.00 -13.84
CA GLU A 260 17.62 -7.71 -13.34
C GLU A 260 16.11 -7.60 -13.57
N ALA A 261 15.64 -7.96 -14.77
CA ALA A 261 14.24 -7.89 -15.16
C ALA A 261 13.35 -8.86 -14.38
N LYS A 262 13.83 -10.07 -14.05
CA LYS A 262 13.12 -11.04 -13.21
C LYS A 262 12.76 -10.50 -11.82
N ARG A 263 13.52 -9.54 -11.30
CA ARG A 263 13.26 -8.87 -10.01
C ARG A 263 12.43 -7.60 -10.15
N TRP A 264 12.07 -7.21 -11.36
CA TRP A 264 11.37 -5.97 -11.65
C TRP A 264 9.88 -6.20 -11.92
N VAL A 265 9.05 -5.45 -11.19
CA VAL A 265 7.61 -5.40 -11.44
C VAL A 265 7.34 -4.21 -12.37
N PHE A 266 7.20 -4.49 -13.68
CA PHE A 266 6.71 -3.54 -14.68
C PHE A 266 5.22 -3.28 -14.54
N HIS A 267 4.44 -4.33 -14.25
CA HIS A 267 3.01 -4.25 -14.02
C HIS A 267 2.50 -5.50 -13.27
N PRO A 268 1.49 -5.40 -12.37
CA PRO A 268 1.02 -6.54 -11.59
C PRO A 268 0.50 -7.75 -12.38
N ASN A 269 0.09 -7.55 -13.65
CA ASN A 269 -0.37 -8.63 -14.54
C ASN A 269 0.70 -9.16 -15.49
N GLN A 270 1.96 -8.76 -15.32
CA GLN A 270 3.02 -9.17 -16.24
C GLN A 270 3.25 -10.68 -16.17
N THR A 271 3.55 -11.28 -17.31
CA THR A 271 4.14 -12.61 -17.43
C THR A 271 5.54 -12.48 -18.00
N MET A 272 6.41 -13.42 -17.65
CA MET A 272 7.78 -13.45 -18.11
C MET A 272 8.12 -14.85 -18.64
N ASP A 273 8.63 -14.92 -19.86
CA ASP A 273 9.03 -16.16 -20.52
C ASP A 273 10.53 -16.09 -20.84
N GLU A 274 11.30 -17.06 -20.33
CA GLU A 274 12.73 -17.17 -20.63
C GLU A 274 12.92 -17.91 -21.96
N LEU A 275 13.69 -17.29 -22.86
CA LEU A 275 13.93 -17.80 -24.20
C LEU A 275 15.20 -18.66 -24.24
N GLY A 276 15.33 -19.50 -25.27
CA GLY A 276 16.42 -20.48 -25.37
C GLY A 276 17.83 -19.88 -25.49
N ASP A 277 17.95 -18.59 -25.78
CA ASP A 277 19.20 -17.83 -25.84
C ASP A 277 19.55 -17.09 -24.53
N GLY A 278 18.72 -17.25 -23.49
CA GLY A 278 18.85 -16.62 -22.18
C GLY A 278 18.25 -15.21 -22.11
N SER A 279 17.64 -14.72 -23.18
CA SER A 279 16.85 -13.48 -23.15
C SER A 279 15.48 -13.70 -22.47
N LEU A 280 14.77 -12.61 -22.17
CA LEU A 280 13.49 -12.65 -21.47
C LEU A 280 12.43 -11.89 -22.26
N GLU A 281 11.29 -12.51 -22.52
CA GLU A 281 10.11 -11.83 -23.05
C GLU A 281 9.15 -11.49 -21.90
N ILE A 282 8.70 -10.24 -21.84
CA ILE A 282 7.74 -9.76 -20.85
C ILE A 282 6.47 -9.35 -21.57
N GLN A 283 5.34 -9.91 -21.16
CA GLN A 283 4.03 -9.54 -21.68
C GLN A 283 3.17 -8.96 -20.57
N MET A 284 2.42 -7.89 -20.88
CA MET A 284 1.51 -7.24 -19.94
C MET A 284 0.44 -6.47 -20.70
N HIS A 285 -0.56 -5.97 -19.98
CA HIS A 285 -1.58 -5.11 -20.59
C HIS A 285 -2.04 -3.98 -19.66
N GLY A 286 -2.34 -2.82 -20.23
CA GLY A 286 -2.73 -1.63 -19.48
C GLY A 286 -3.04 -0.43 -20.37
N GLY A 287 -3.77 0.55 -19.86
CA GLY A 287 -3.83 1.92 -20.41
C GLY A 287 -2.66 2.77 -19.94
N GLY A 288 -2.50 4.00 -20.45
CA GLY A 288 -1.47 4.93 -19.98
C GLY A 288 -0.06 4.61 -20.50
N LEU A 289 0.09 4.38 -21.82
CA LEU A 289 1.38 4.06 -22.43
C LEU A 289 2.47 5.10 -22.15
N ARG A 290 2.10 6.37 -21.95
CA ARG A 290 3.04 7.44 -21.59
C ARG A 290 3.70 7.21 -20.24
N GLU A 291 2.95 6.75 -19.24
CA GLU A 291 3.51 6.46 -17.91
C GLU A 291 4.45 5.25 -17.97
N LEU A 292 4.08 4.23 -18.75
CA LEU A 292 4.98 3.12 -19.04
C LEU A 292 6.27 3.59 -19.70
N ALA A 293 6.18 4.47 -20.70
CA ALA A 293 7.35 5.03 -21.40
C ALA A 293 8.31 5.72 -20.42
N TRP A 294 7.80 6.49 -19.45
CA TRP A 294 8.62 7.10 -18.39
C TRP A 294 9.39 6.06 -17.57
N GLY A 295 8.74 4.97 -17.17
CA GLY A 295 9.39 3.87 -16.47
C GLY A 295 10.45 3.16 -17.32
N LEU A 296 10.18 2.98 -18.62
CA LEU A 296 11.08 2.31 -19.55
C LEU A 296 12.35 3.11 -19.88
N PHE A 297 12.40 4.42 -19.62
CA PHE A 297 13.67 5.17 -19.76
C PHE A 297 14.77 4.64 -18.84
N ARG A 298 14.44 4.08 -17.66
CA ARG A 298 15.41 3.40 -16.79
C ARG A 298 16.00 2.13 -17.43
N TRP A 299 15.29 1.56 -18.40
CA TRP A 299 15.66 0.37 -19.14
C TRP A 299 16.26 0.67 -20.53
N GLY A 300 16.58 1.93 -20.82
CA GLY A 300 17.20 2.33 -22.08
C GLY A 300 18.46 1.50 -22.38
N GLY A 301 18.50 0.89 -23.57
CA GLY A 301 19.60 0.02 -24.01
C GLY A 301 19.61 -1.39 -23.38
N LYS A 302 18.66 -1.71 -22.50
CA LYS A 302 18.55 -3.04 -21.86
C LYS A 302 17.46 -3.92 -22.45
N LEU A 303 16.50 -3.32 -23.14
CA LEU A 303 15.36 -4.01 -23.74
C LEU A 303 14.91 -3.34 -25.03
N GLU A 304 14.12 -4.08 -25.80
CA GLU A 304 13.39 -3.62 -26.97
C GLU A 304 11.89 -3.67 -26.69
N ILE A 305 11.16 -2.65 -27.16
CA ILE A 305 9.71 -2.72 -27.23
C ILE A 305 9.38 -3.51 -28.50
N LEU A 306 8.66 -4.63 -28.37
CA LEU A 306 8.13 -5.35 -29.53
C LEU A 306 6.78 -4.75 -29.93
N GLU A 307 5.88 -4.59 -28.96
CA GLU A 307 4.54 -4.02 -29.13
C GLU A 307 4.13 -3.19 -27.89
N PRO A 308 3.25 -2.18 -28.02
CA PRO A 308 2.66 -1.69 -29.26
C PRO A 308 3.54 -0.60 -29.92
N GLN A 309 3.26 -0.24 -31.17
CA GLN A 309 4.01 0.80 -31.89
C GLN A 309 3.83 2.18 -31.24
N GLU A 310 2.67 2.43 -30.66
CA GLU A 310 2.31 3.64 -29.93
C GLU A 310 3.25 3.89 -28.74
N LEU A 311 3.71 2.82 -28.06
CA LEU A 311 4.65 2.95 -26.95
C LEU A 311 6.04 3.40 -27.45
N LYS A 312 6.48 2.91 -28.61
CA LYS A 312 7.71 3.40 -29.26
C LYS A 312 7.59 4.87 -29.64
N ASN A 313 6.42 5.29 -30.10
CA ASN A 313 6.16 6.67 -30.49
C ASN A 313 6.19 7.60 -29.27
N GLU A 314 5.60 7.19 -28.14
CA GLU A 314 5.65 7.95 -26.87
C GLU A 314 7.11 8.13 -26.39
N MET A 315 7.94 7.08 -26.43
CA MET A 315 9.36 7.20 -26.07
C MET A 315 10.12 8.12 -27.02
N ARG A 316 9.88 8.01 -28.34
CA ARG A 316 10.52 8.88 -29.33
C ARG A 316 10.14 10.34 -29.13
N MET A 317 8.85 10.63 -28.97
CA MET A 317 8.36 11.99 -28.74
C MET A 317 8.98 12.61 -27.49
N ALA A 318 9.15 11.84 -26.41
CA ALA A 318 9.83 12.32 -25.21
C ALA A 318 11.31 12.65 -25.45
N LEU A 319 12.01 11.89 -26.30
CA LEU A 319 13.38 12.19 -26.71
C LEU A 319 13.46 13.41 -27.62
N ASP A 320 12.56 13.54 -28.59
CA ASP A 320 12.51 14.69 -29.51
C ASP A 320 12.27 15.99 -28.72
N LEU A 321 11.30 15.99 -27.81
CA LEU A 321 11.04 17.12 -26.91
C LEU A 321 12.25 17.47 -26.03
N ALA A 322 12.97 16.47 -25.52
CA ALA A 322 14.19 16.69 -24.74
C ALA A 322 15.32 17.31 -25.57
N ASN A 323 15.35 17.05 -26.89
CA ASN A 323 16.27 17.66 -27.84
C ASN A 323 15.80 19.04 -28.34
N GLY A 324 14.59 19.48 -27.96
CA GLY A 324 13.99 20.74 -28.40
C GLY A 324 13.48 20.72 -29.85
N LEU A 325 13.14 19.54 -30.38
CA LEU A 325 12.61 19.31 -31.73
C LEU A 325 11.09 19.19 -31.75
#